data_AF-A0A257X9F4-F1
#
_entry.id   AF-A0A257X9F4-F1
#
_cell.length_a   1.000
_cell.length_b   1.000
_cell.length_c   1.000
_cell.angle_alpha   90.00
_cell.angle_beta   90.00
_cell.angle_gamma   90.00
#
_symmetry.space_group_name_H-M   'P 1'
#
loop_
_entity.id
_entity.type
_entity.pdbx_description
1 polymer ?
#
loop_
_entity_poly.entity_id
_entity_poly.type
_entity_poly.pdbx_seq_one_letter_code
_entity_poly.pdbx_strand_id
1 'polypeptide(L)'
;MRGSARCRAAPLHGWPYCVGIGTTEFVVMGLLPDVARDLGVTIPQAGLLVTGYALGVVIGAPLLAILTANWPRKTTLVGLMAVFIGGNILCALAPSYGLLMGARIVTAFCHAAFFGIGSVVASDLVPRHKRAQAIALMFAGLTIANVLGVPAGTALGQWLGWRSTFFAVALIGAAALAALVVLLPRGLPM
;
A
#
# COMPACT_ATOMS: atom_id res chain seq x y z
N MET A 1 -32.13 13.84 -17.15
CA MET A 1 -31.19 14.99 -17.21
C MET A 1 -31.35 15.85 -15.95
N ARG A 2 -30.71 15.48 -14.83
CA ARG A 2 -30.67 16.31 -13.61
C ARG A 2 -29.25 16.31 -13.04
N GLY A 3 -28.57 17.44 -13.21
CA GLY A 3 -27.87 18.08 -12.10
C GLY A 3 -26.50 17.56 -11.72
N SER A 4 -25.58 17.54 -12.69
CA SER A 4 -24.12 17.46 -12.60
C SER A 4 -23.44 18.59 -11.77
N ALA A 5 -24.11 19.13 -10.76
CA ALA A 5 -23.72 20.39 -10.11
C ALA A 5 -22.81 20.26 -8.87
N ARG A 6 -22.42 19.04 -8.44
CA ARG A 6 -21.46 18.84 -7.33
C ARG A 6 -20.00 18.62 -7.77
N CYS A 7 -19.70 18.60 -9.06
CA CYS A 7 -18.32 18.52 -9.58
C CYS A 7 -17.63 19.89 -9.71
N ARG A 8 -18.00 20.88 -8.88
CA ARG A 8 -17.26 22.15 -8.79
C ARG A 8 -16.57 22.23 -7.43
N ALA A 9 -15.25 22.41 -7.50
CA ALA A 9 -14.35 22.78 -6.41
C ALA A 9 -13.92 21.68 -5.41
N ALA A 10 -13.38 20.56 -5.89
CA ALA A 10 -12.29 19.91 -5.15
C ALA A 10 -10.98 20.53 -5.67
N PRO A 11 -10.34 21.44 -4.92
CA PRO A 11 -9.12 22.08 -5.38
C PRO A 11 -8.02 21.05 -5.59
N LEU A 12 -7.14 21.33 -6.55
CA LEU A 12 -5.96 20.57 -6.97
C LEU A 12 -4.91 20.33 -5.85
N HIS A 13 -5.28 20.53 -4.57
CA HIS A 13 -4.45 20.31 -3.38
C HIS A 13 -4.47 18.85 -2.88
N GLY A 14 -4.95 17.91 -3.70
CA GLY A 14 -4.96 16.47 -3.43
C GLY A 14 -3.59 15.78 -3.47
N TRP A 15 -2.52 16.48 -3.11
CA TRP A 15 -1.14 15.99 -3.16
C TRP A 15 -0.78 14.84 -2.18
N PRO A 16 -1.47 14.57 -1.05
CA PRO A 16 -0.94 13.60 -0.07
C PRO A 16 -1.33 12.12 -0.29
N TYR A 17 -2.19 11.75 -1.26
CA TYR A 17 -2.81 10.40 -1.28
C TYR A 17 -1.86 9.24 -1.61
N CYS A 18 -0.69 9.49 -2.21
CA CYS A 18 0.19 8.43 -2.71
C CYS A 18 1.51 8.29 -1.94
N VAL A 19 1.68 8.98 -0.82
CA VAL A 19 3.00 9.08 -0.16
C VAL A 19 3.35 7.82 0.67
N GLY A 20 2.44 6.88 0.89
CA GLY A 20 2.66 5.82 1.89
C GLY A 20 2.90 4.39 1.43
N ILE A 21 2.52 4.02 0.19
CA ILE A 21 2.26 2.61 -0.12
C ILE A 21 3.47 1.89 -0.76
N GLY A 22 4.37 2.64 -1.41
CA GLY A 22 5.57 2.08 -2.03
C GLY A 22 6.62 1.56 -1.07
N THR A 23 6.77 2.26 0.05
CA THR A 23 7.91 2.12 0.96
C THR A 23 8.04 0.72 1.57
N THR A 24 6.91 0.01 1.73
CA THR A 24 6.81 -1.28 2.42
C THR A 24 7.51 -2.47 1.78
N GLU A 25 7.61 -2.47 0.47
CA GLU A 25 8.08 -3.62 -0.29
C GLU A 25 9.60 -3.69 -0.24
N PHE A 26 10.24 -2.55 -0.48
CA PHE A 26 11.68 -2.46 -0.67
C PHE A 26 12.45 -2.31 0.65
N VAL A 27 11.81 -1.80 1.72
CA VAL A 27 12.49 -1.58 3.00
C VAL A 27 13.02 -2.88 3.63
N VAL A 28 12.37 -4.02 3.37
CA VAL A 28 12.80 -5.31 3.91
C VAL A 28 14.10 -5.79 3.29
N MET A 29 14.43 -5.38 2.06
CA MET A 29 15.71 -5.72 1.44
C MET A 29 16.90 -5.23 2.29
N GLY A 30 16.79 -4.03 2.87
CA GLY A 30 17.80 -3.47 3.76
C GLY A 30 17.84 -4.08 5.16
N LEU A 31 16.80 -4.83 5.55
CA LEU A 31 16.65 -5.43 6.88
C LEU A 31 16.83 -6.96 6.87
N LEU A 32 17.08 -7.57 5.70
CA LEU A 32 17.24 -9.02 5.55
C LEU A 32 18.25 -9.63 6.54
N PRO A 33 19.45 -9.04 6.78
CA PRO A 33 20.40 -9.59 7.74
C PRO A 33 19.85 -9.62 9.17
N ASP A 34 19.10 -8.58 9.57
CA ASP A 34 18.55 -8.45 10.91
C ASP A 34 17.35 -9.37 11.11
N VAL A 35 16.47 -9.49 10.10
CA VAL A 35 15.36 -10.45 10.10
C VAL A 35 15.88 -11.89 10.15
N ALA A 36 16.92 -12.20 9.37
CA ALA A 36 17.55 -13.51 9.35
C ALA A 36 18.12 -13.89 10.72
N ARG A 37 18.86 -12.96 11.34
CA ARG A 37 19.46 -13.15 12.67
C ARG A 37 18.40 -13.35 13.75
N ASP A 38 17.36 -12.52 13.76
CA ASP A 38 16.33 -12.54 14.79
C ASP A 38 15.40 -13.76 14.71
N LEU A 39 15.08 -14.23 13.50
CA LEU A 39 14.22 -15.39 13.28
C LEU A 39 14.99 -16.72 13.15
N GLY A 40 16.31 -16.70 13.27
CA GLY A 40 17.16 -17.90 13.19
C GLY A 40 17.14 -18.57 11.81
N VAL A 41 16.94 -17.79 10.74
CA VAL A 41 16.90 -18.28 9.35
C VAL A 41 18.13 -17.80 8.58
N THR A 42 18.43 -18.46 7.47
CA THR A 42 19.53 -18.04 6.58
C THR A 42 19.13 -16.79 5.79
N ILE A 43 20.12 -15.99 5.35
CA ILE A 43 19.87 -14.81 4.50
C ILE A 43 19.12 -15.17 3.20
N PRO A 44 19.45 -16.28 2.48
CA PRO A 44 18.67 -16.71 1.33
C PRO A 44 17.20 -16.99 1.65
N GLN A 45 16.92 -17.60 2.82
CA GLN A 45 15.54 -17.80 3.28
C GLN A 45 14.85 -16.46 3.56
N ALA A 46 15.50 -15.52 4.24
CA ALA A 46 14.95 -14.18 4.43
C ALA A 46 14.66 -13.50 3.07
N GLY A 47 15.51 -13.70 2.07
CA GLY A 47 15.29 -13.21 0.70
C GLY A 47 14.00 -13.71 0.06
N LEU A 48 13.53 -14.92 0.42
CA LEU A 48 12.24 -15.43 -0.05
C LEU A 48 11.06 -14.59 0.44
N LEU A 49 11.18 -13.80 1.51
CA LEU A 49 10.13 -12.86 1.92
C LEU A 49 9.83 -11.85 0.82
N VAL A 50 10.84 -11.43 0.07
CA VAL A 50 10.69 -10.54 -1.09
C VAL A 50 10.01 -11.27 -2.24
N THR A 51 10.48 -12.49 -2.56
CA THR A 51 9.88 -13.32 -3.62
C THR A 51 8.41 -13.65 -3.33
N GLY A 52 8.09 -14.04 -2.09
CA GLY A 52 6.72 -14.32 -1.66
C GLY A 52 5.83 -13.09 -1.74
N TYR A 53 6.36 -11.91 -1.38
CA TYR A 53 5.65 -10.65 -1.57
C TYR A 53 5.39 -10.37 -3.06
N ALA A 54 6.39 -10.52 -3.93
CA ALA A 54 6.24 -10.30 -5.37
C ALA A 54 5.22 -11.25 -6.01
N LEU A 55 5.25 -12.55 -5.67
CA LEU A 55 4.24 -13.53 -6.08
C LEU A 55 2.85 -13.14 -5.58
N GLY A 56 2.79 -12.67 -4.32
CA GLY A 56 1.61 -12.07 -3.74
C GLY A 56 1.06 -10.95 -4.61
N VAL A 57 1.89 -9.97 -4.97
CA VAL A 57 1.47 -8.83 -5.80
C VAL A 57 0.91 -9.28 -7.15
N VAL A 58 1.62 -10.18 -7.84
CA VAL A 58 1.25 -10.69 -9.17
C VAL A 58 -0.11 -11.39 -9.16
N ILE A 59 -0.36 -12.23 -8.15
CA ILE A 59 -1.61 -13.01 -8.04
C ILE A 59 -2.74 -12.17 -7.43
N GLY A 60 -2.41 -11.32 -6.46
CA GLY A 60 -3.38 -10.56 -5.68
C GLY A 60 -4.13 -9.52 -6.49
N ALA A 61 -3.44 -8.82 -7.41
CA ALA A 61 -4.08 -7.83 -8.26
C ALA A 61 -5.27 -8.39 -9.07
N PRO A 62 -5.10 -9.43 -9.92
CA PRO A 62 -6.23 -9.98 -10.68
C PRO A 62 -7.28 -10.64 -9.78
N LEU A 63 -6.85 -11.37 -8.74
CA LEU A 63 -7.77 -12.07 -7.85
C LEU A 63 -8.70 -11.11 -7.12
N LEU A 64 -8.15 -10.07 -6.49
CA LEU A 64 -8.98 -9.09 -5.78
C LEU A 64 -9.72 -8.16 -6.73
N ALA A 65 -9.21 -7.89 -7.94
CA ALA A 65 -9.97 -7.16 -8.96
C ALA A 65 -11.27 -7.89 -9.33
N ILE A 66 -11.22 -9.23 -9.48
CA ILE A 66 -12.41 -10.05 -9.76
C ILE A 66 -13.34 -10.08 -8.54
N LEU A 67 -12.80 -10.38 -7.35
CA LEU A 67 -13.60 -10.50 -6.12
C LEU A 67 -14.31 -9.19 -5.74
N THR A 68 -13.68 -8.05 -6.02
CA THR A 68 -14.20 -6.73 -5.65
C THR A 68 -14.86 -6.01 -6.83
N ALA A 69 -15.05 -6.68 -7.97
CA ALA A 69 -15.61 -6.09 -9.19
C ALA A 69 -16.99 -5.45 -8.97
N ASN A 70 -17.81 -6.06 -8.10
CA ASN A 70 -19.17 -5.61 -7.80
C ASN A 70 -19.27 -4.79 -6.50
N TRP A 71 -18.15 -4.39 -5.90
CA TRP A 71 -18.14 -3.66 -4.64
C TRP A 71 -17.95 -2.15 -4.87
N PRO A 72 -18.54 -1.28 -4.03
CA PRO A 72 -18.29 0.15 -4.12
C PRO A 72 -16.80 0.47 -3.95
N ARG A 73 -16.24 1.22 -4.90
CA ARG A 73 -14.80 1.53 -4.96
C ARG A 73 -14.24 2.06 -3.63
N LYS A 74 -14.97 2.96 -2.96
CA LYS A 74 -14.58 3.49 -1.65
C LYS A 74 -14.48 2.39 -0.59
N THR A 75 -15.49 1.52 -0.50
CA THR A 75 -15.50 0.40 0.45
C THR A 75 -14.34 -0.54 0.20
N THR A 76 -14.07 -0.85 -1.06
CA THR A 76 -12.94 -1.69 -1.45
C THR A 76 -11.60 -1.05 -1.04
N LEU A 77 -11.35 0.21 -1.41
CA LEU A 77 -10.08 0.88 -1.07
C LEU A 77 -9.85 1.00 0.44
N VAL A 78 -10.91 1.32 1.21
CA VAL A 78 -10.86 1.38 2.68
C VAL A 78 -10.58 0.01 3.28
N GLY A 79 -11.28 -1.04 2.80
CA GLY A 79 -11.08 -2.41 3.25
C GLY A 79 -9.68 -2.93 2.96
N LEU A 80 -9.17 -2.74 1.74
CA LEU A 80 -7.82 -3.12 1.35
C LEU A 80 -6.77 -2.43 2.21
N MET A 81 -6.94 -1.12 2.46
CA MET A 81 -6.01 -0.37 3.31
C MET A 81 -6.07 -0.84 4.77
N ALA A 82 -7.25 -1.17 5.30
CA ALA A 82 -7.38 -1.72 6.66
C ALA A 82 -6.66 -3.08 6.80
N VAL A 83 -6.83 -3.98 5.82
CA VAL A 83 -6.13 -5.28 5.81
C VAL A 83 -4.62 -5.09 5.64
N PHE A 84 -4.18 -4.14 4.81
CA PHE A 84 -2.77 -3.79 4.66
C PHE A 84 -2.15 -3.33 5.99
N ILE A 85 -2.83 -2.45 6.74
CA ILE A 85 -2.38 -2.01 8.07
C ILE A 85 -2.30 -3.19 9.03
N GLY A 86 -3.38 -3.99 9.12
CA GLY A 86 -3.43 -5.16 10.00
C GLY A 86 -2.36 -6.19 9.68
N GLY A 87 -2.10 -6.44 8.40
CA GLY A 87 -1.04 -7.34 7.97
C GLY A 87 0.37 -6.82 8.28
N ASN A 88 0.62 -5.51 8.20
CA ASN A 88 1.90 -4.94 8.62
C ASN A 88 2.09 -4.98 10.13
N ILE A 89 1.02 -4.78 10.91
CA ILE A 89 1.05 -4.99 12.37
C ILE A 89 1.38 -6.46 12.66
N LEU A 90 0.80 -7.41 11.92
CA LEU A 90 1.10 -8.82 12.06
C LEU A 90 2.56 -9.15 11.70
N CYS A 91 3.12 -8.50 10.67
CA CYS A 91 4.56 -8.59 10.37
C CYS A 91 5.42 -8.09 11.53
N ALA A 92 5.04 -6.95 12.15
CA ALA A 92 5.76 -6.38 13.27
C ALA A 92 5.72 -7.29 14.52
N LEU A 93 4.61 -7.99 14.73
CA LEU A 93 4.40 -8.90 15.85
C LEU A 93 4.81 -10.35 15.55
N ALA A 94 5.36 -10.64 14.36
CA ALA A 94 5.66 -12.00 13.96
C ALA A 94 6.76 -12.64 14.84
N PRO A 95 6.47 -13.76 15.53
CA PRO A 95 7.45 -14.49 16.33
C PRO A 95 8.22 -15.53 15.51
N SER A 96 7.78 -15.81 14.28
CA SER A 96 8.37 -16.83 13.41
C SER A 96 8.36 -16.41 11.95
N TYR A 97 9.30 -16.97 11.18
CA TYR A 97 9.43 -16.75 9.74
C TYR A 97 8.15 -17.10 8.97
N GLY A 98 7.49 -18.22 9.30
CA GLY A 98 6.26 -18.64 8.64
C GLY A 98 5.13 -17.63 8.81
N LEU A 99 4.95 -17.08 10.01
CA LEU A 99 3.94 -16.05 10.25
C LEU A 99 4.28 -14.75 9.51
N LEU A 100 5.56 -14.35 9.52
CA LEU A 100 6.02 -13.17 8.79
C LEU A 100 5.76 -13.31 7.29
N MET A 101 6.07 -14.48 6.71
CA MET A 101 5.80 -14.77 5.29
C MET A 101 4.30 -14.72 4.98
N GLY A 102 3.45 -15.37 5.80
CA GLY A 102 2.00 -15.33 5.61
C GLY A 102 1.46 -13.90 5.65
N ALA A 103 1.90 -13.11 6.63
CA ALA A 103 1.54 -11.69 6.74
C ALA A 103 2.04 -10.87 5.53
N ARG A 104 3.23 -11.16 5.00
CA ARG A 104 3.77 -10.53 3.78
C ARG A 104 2.91 -10.84 2.56
N ILE A 105 2.47 -12.08 2.39
CA ILE A 105 1.60 -12.46 1.27
C ILE A 105 0.25 -11.75 1.36
N VAL A 106 -0.36 -11.71 2.55
CA VAL A 106 -1.63 -11.01 2.77
C VAL A 106 -1.51 -9.50 2.49
N THR A 107 -0.43 -8.86 2.97
CA THR A 107 -0.18 -7.44 2.69
C THR A 107 0.08 -7.19 1.21
N ALA A 108 0.80 -8.08 0.53
CA ALA A 108 1.05 -8.00 -0.90
C ALA A 108 -0.24 -8.03 -1.73
N PHE A 109 -1.20 -8.89 -1.39
CA PHE A 109 -2.49 -8.95 -2.06
C PHE A 109 -3.24 -7.63 -1.98
N CYS A 110 -3.28 -7.05 -0.78
CA CYS A 110 -3.98 -5.79 -0.53
C CYS A 110 -3.29 -4.62 -1.24
N HIS A 111 -1.96 -4.60 -1.18
CA HIS A 111 -1.12 -3.61 -1.84
C HIS A 111 -1.37 -3.56 -3.35
N ALA A 112 -1.31 -4.72 -4.01
CA ALA A 112 -1.44 -4.81 -5.46
C ALA A 112 -2.83 -4.39 -5.95
N ALA A 113 -3.88 -4.86 -5.27
CA ALA A 113 -5.25 -4.50 -5.58
C ALA A 113 -5.52 -3.01 -5.35
N PHE A 114 -4.93 -2.43 -4.29
CA PHE A 114 -5.05 -1.00 -4.00
C PHE A 114 -4.47 -0.15 -5.13
N PHE A 115 -3.28 -0.49 -5.64
CA PHE A 115 -2.67 0.23 -6.75
C PHE A 115 -3.52 0.16 -8.03
N GLY A 116 -3.99 -1.03 -8.38
CA GLY A 116 -4.86 -1.22 -9.55
C GLY A 116 -6.15 -0.41 -9.47
N ILE A 117 -6.95 -0.64 -8.42
CA ILE A 117 -8.25 0.02 -8.23
C ILE A 117 -8.08 1.52 -8.00
N GLY A 118 -7.06 1.91 -7.23
CA GLY A 118 -6.73 3.31 -6.95
C GLY A 118 -6.42 4.11 -8.21
N SER A 119 -5.69 3.51 -9.17
CA SER A 119 -5.38 4.17 -10.44
C SER A 119 -6.62 4.47 -11.27
N VAL A 120 -7.57 3.54 -11.30
CA VAL A 120 -8.88 3.72 -11.97
C VAL A 120 -9.65 4.85 -11.30
N VAL A 121 -9.79 4.78 -9.97
CA VAL A 121 -10.50 5.80 -9.17
C VAL A 121 -9.87 7.19 -9.35
N ALA A 122 -8.55 7.30 -9.33
CA ALA A 122 -7.86 8.56 -9.55
C ALA A 122 -8.13 9.12 -10.95
N SER A 123 -8.19 8.26 -11.97
CA SER A 123 -8.52 8.66 -13.34
C SER A 123 -9.98 9.10 -13.51
N ASP A 124 -10.90 8.57 -12.69
CA ASP A 124 -12.32 8.93 -12.74
C ASP A 124 -12.64 10.21 -11.96
N LEU A 125 -11.77 10.60 -11.02
CA LEU A 125 -11.89 11.86 -10.27
C LEU A 125 -11.41 13.09 -11.04
N VAL A 126 -10.76 12.91 -12.20
CA VAL A 126 -10.22 14.00 -13.02
C VAL A 126 -10.86 14.06 -14.42
N PRO A 127 -10.86 15.23 -15.08
CA PRO A 127 -11.29 15.34 -16.47
C PRO A 127 -10.51 14.40 -17.40
N ARG A 128 -11.14 13.92 -18.50
CA ARG A 128 -10.53 12.94 -19.43
C ARG A 128 -9.12 13.32 -19.91
N HIS A 129 -8.88 14.59 -20.20
CA HIS A 129 -7.58 15.10 -20.67
C HIS A 129 -6.49 15.11 -19.58
N LYS A 130 -6.83 14.92 -18.30
CA LYS A 130 -5.90 14.86 -17.16
C LYS A 130 -5.72 13.46 -16.59
N ARG A 131 -6.37 12.43 -17.14
CA ARG A 131 -6.30 11.05 -16.63
C ARG A 131 -4.87 10.51 -16.58
N ALA A 132 -4.13 10.67 -17.66
CA ALA A 132 -2.72 10.28 -17.72
C ALA A 132 -1.89 11.01 -16.65
N GLN A 133 -2.14 12.30 -16.44
CA GLN A 133 -1.46 13.09 -15.41
C GLN A 133 -1.79 12.61 -13.99
N ALA A 134 -3.04 12.25 -13.71
CA ALA A 134 -3.43 11.72 -12.41
C ALA A 134 -2.73 10.39 -12.11
N ILE A 135 -2.70 9.48 -13.09
CA ILE A 135 -1.98 8.20 -12.97
C ILE A 135 -0.47 8.45 -12.79
N ALA A 136 0.12 9.33 -13.61
CA ALA A 136 1.53 9.69 -13.51
C ALA A 136 1.88 10.27 -12.13
N LEU A 137 0.99 11.09 -11.55
CA LEU A 137 1.19 11.65 -10.21
C LEU A 137 1.16 10.56 -9.13
N MET A 138 0.32 9.54 -9.26
CA MET A 138 0.31 8.40 -8.33
C MET A 138 1.65 7.65 -8.34
N PHE A 139 2.16 7.35 -9.54
CA PHE A 139 3.46 6.69 -9.69
C PHE A 139 4.64 7.58 -9.28
N ALA A 140 4.56 8.90 -9.50
CA ALA A 140 5.56 9.83 -8.98
C ALA A 140 5.59 9.82 -7.44
N GLY A 141 4.43 9.76 -6.79
CA GLY A 141 4.33 9.60 -5.33
C GLY A 141 4.98 8.30 -4.85
N LEU A 142 4.75 7.19 -5.55
CA LEU A 142 5.41 5.91 -5.31
C LEU A 142 6.94 6.03 -5.41
N THR A 143 7.47 6.70 -6.43
CA THR A 143 8.91 6.91 -6.59
C THR A 143 9.50 7.69 -5.42
N ILE A 144 8.88 8.81 -5.03
CA ILE A 144 9.35 9.62 -3.89
C ILE A 144 9.30 8.81 -2.59
N ALA A 145 8.22 8.05 -2.39
CA ALA A 145 8.05 7.17 -1.23
C ALA A 145 9.14 6.08 -1.16
N ASN A 146 9.61 5.58 -2.30
CA ASN A 146 10.71 4.63 -2.33
C ASN A 146 12.07 5.30 -2.06
N VAL A 147 12.34 6.42 -2.75
CA VAL A 147 13.62 7.15 -2.61
C VAL A 147 13.87 7.60 -1.18
N LEU A 148 12.84 8.10 -0.50
CA LEU A 148 12.98 8.59 0.89
C LEU A 148 12.64 7.51 1.92
N GLY A 149 11.56 6.78 1.69
CA GLY A 149 11.02 5.87 2.68
C GLY A 149 11.86 4.61 2.88
N VAL A 150 12.49 4.08 1.83
CA VAL A 150 13.31 2.85 1.96
C VAL A 150 14.54 3.13 2.81
N PRO A 151 15.37 4.15 2.54
CA PRO A 151 16.50 4.47 3.41
C PRO A 151 16.05 4.83 4.83
N ALA A 152 14.99 5.64 4.99
CA ALA A 152 14.50 6.04 6.30
C ALA A 152 13.99 4.84 7.11
N GLY A 153 13.24 3.93 6.48
CA GLY A 153 12.71 2.75 7.14
C GLY A 153 13.77 1.69 7.43
N THR A 154 14.80 1.56 6.59
CA THR A 154 15.96 0.71 6.88
C THR A 154 16.77 1.29 8.03
N ALA A 155 17.05 2.59 8.02
CA ALA A 155 17.75 3.25 9.13
C ALA A 155 16.98 3.10 10.44
N LEU A 156 15.66 3.30 10.42
CA LEU A 156 14.80 3.07 11.59
C LEU A 156 14.91 1.63 12.10
N GLY A 157 14.85 0.64 11.19
CA GLY A 157 14.93 -0.76 11.53
C GLY A 157 16.30 -1.21 12.05
N GLN A 158 17.38 -0.57 11.61
CA GLN A 158 18.72 -0.83 12.14
C GLN A 158 18.93 -0.26 13.55
N TRP A 159 18.28 0.87 13.87
CA TRP A 159 18.45 1.54 15.17
C TRP A 159 17.48 1.02 16.24
N LEU A 160 16.22 0.79 15.88
CA LEU A 160 15.14 0.40 16.79
C LEU A 160 14.67 -1.05 16.59
N GLY A 161 15.35 -1.81 15.73
CA GLY A 161 14.99 -3.17 15.35
C GLY A 161 14.01 -3.23 14.17
N TRP A 162 14.15 -4.26 13.34
CA TRP A 162 13.41 -4.40 12.07
C TRP A 162 11.88 -4.36 12.21
N ARG A 163 11.34 -4.74 13.37
CA ARG A 163 9.90 -4.68 13.67
C ARG A 163 9.36 -3.24 13.67
N SER A 164 10.18 -2.27 14.09
CA SER A 164 9.79 -0.85 14.14
C SER A 164 9.41 -0.30 12.77
N THR A 165 10.09 -0.77 11.70
CA THR A 165 9.81 -0.40 10.32
C THR A 165 8.38 -0.79 9.91
N PHE A 166 7.92 -1.97 10.30
CA PHE A 166 6.55 -2.43 10.02
C PHE A 166 5.50 -1.63 10.80
N PHE A 167 5.80 -1.21 12.03
CA PHE A 167 4.92 -0.28 12.77
C PHE A 167 4.87 1.11 12.13
N ALA A 168 6.00 1.65 11.69
CA ALA A 168 6.06 2.95 11.03
C ALA A 168 5.23 2.95 9.73
N VAL A 169 5.34 1.88 8.95
CA VAL A 169 4.48 1.62 7.80
C VAL A 169 3.00 1.58 8.19
N ALA A 170 2.65 0.83 9.23
CA ALA A 170 1.26 0.70 9.66
C ALA A 170 0.67 2.07 10.06
N LEU A 171 1.48 2.93 10.69
CA LEU A 171 1.10 4.29 11.05
C LEU A 171 0.89 5.17 9.81
N ILE A 172 1.78 5.09 8.82
CA ILE A 172 1.62 5.79 7.54
C ILE A 172 0.36 5.30 6.82
N GLY A 173 0.12 3.99 6.81
CA GLY A 173 -1.10 3.38 6.28
C GLY A 173 -2.34 3.88 6.99
N ALA A 174 -2.32 4.03 8.32
CA ALA A 174 -3.44 4.58 9.09
C ALA A 174 -3.72 6.05 8.73
N ALA A 175 -2.67 6.86 8.54
CA ALA A 175 -2.83 8.24 8.06
C ALA A 175 -3.45 8.27 6.65
N ALA A 176 -3.00 7.38 5.75
CA ALA A 176 -3.57 7.24 4.41
C ALA A 176 -5.03 6.76 4.45
N LEU A 177 -5.36 5.81 5.34
CA LEU A 177 -6.73 5.36 5.57
C LEU A 177 -7.64 6.50 6.02
N ALA A 178 -7.19 7.30 6.99
CA ALA A 178 -7.93 8.47 7.45
C ALA A 178 -8.19 9.45 6.30
N ALA A 179 -7.15 9.74 5.50
CA ALA A 179 -7.29 10.58 4.32
C ALA A 179 -8.29 10.01 3.30
N LEU A 180 -8.25 8.71 3.01
CA LEU A 180 -9.22 8.06 2.11
C LEU A 180 -10.66 8.16 2.64
N VAL A 181 -10.87 7.94 3.94
CA VAL A 181 -12.20 7.98 4.54
C VAL A 181 -12.78 9.40 4.48
N VAL A 182 -11.96 10.43 4.74
CA VAL A 182 -12.39 11.83 4.78
C VAL A 182 -12.55 12.42 3.37
N LEU A 183 -11.61 12.16 2.46
CA LEU A 183 -11.49 12.89 1.20
C LEU A 183 -12.15 12.18 0.02
N LEU A 184 -12.34 10.84 0.07
CA LEU A 184 -12.95 10.10 -1.02
C LEU A 184 -14.49 10.20 -1.00
N PRO A 185 -15.15 10.66 -2.08
CA PRO A 185 -16.62 10.75 -2.11
C PRO A 185 -17.27 9.36 -2.14
N ARG A 186 -18.47 9.24 -1.56
CA ARG A 186 -19.21 7.96 -1.44
C ARG A 186 -19.91 7.51 -2.73
N GLY A 187 -20.08 8.40 -3.72
CA GLY A 187 -20.83 8.16 -4.96
C GLY A 187 -19.96 7.87 -6.19
N LEU A 188 -18.87 7.13 -6.03
CA LEU A 188 -18.04 6.74 -7.16
C LEU A 188 -18.80 5.74 -8.05
N PRO A 189 -18.81 5.92 -9.39
CA PRO A 189 -19.40 4.95 -10.29
C PRO A 189 -18.67 3.59 -10.17
N MET A 190 -19.45 2.52 -10.31
CA MET A 190 -18.99 1.12 -10.22
C MET A 190 -18.20 0.73 -11.45
#